data_AF-A0A950Y0F8-F1
#
_entry.id   AF-A0A950Y0F8-F1
#
_cell.length_a   1.000
_cell.length_b   1.000
_cell.length_c   1.000
_cell.angle_alpha   90.00
_cell.angle_beta   90.00
_cell.angle_gamma   90.00
#
_symmetry.space_group_name_H-M   'P 1'
#
loop_
_entity.id
_entity.type
_entity.pdbx_description
1 polymer ?
#
loop_
_entity_poly.entity_id
_entity_poly.type
_entity_poly.pdbx_seq_one_letter_code
_entity_poly.pdbx_strand_id
1 'polypeptide(L)'
;MKFELVIGAFISAGAAFAASTFSVTPDLRILGAGATARLSTKAAKAGETSPAVTWTVAPWIPGAQISEPDAQPVFSFTAPVPGPQAVKQCVQTVVTATAPSGEAHSVPITLAPSTNFPAICPEGSLVMSVVGFEQASSVSAPGAQSFFFDFFQSYPIPLGRASSASATDVYGPAWRWWGDVRIASFPQQASMTVAQLAGTFTQQVATLPVSQLAHSGEFRTGLERRIGAFEQPFARMSGPTYERTSLGAFFYFGAEAALVAPAGNRPFEQYGAGFRLYTRLINSKGQTLHAPAMIAASFGQNELVTGGMRRGVVGTFEGFYPLPLGVKSKELGTLYLFGRAAVRLGSPANNRDVYAIGVGVDAVGVIRDLLGPR
;
A
#
# COMPACT_ATOMS: atom_id res chain seq x y z
N MET A 1 3.75 5.93 -30.51
CA MET A 1 3.79 5.61 -29.07
C MET A 1 3.36 6.86 -28.34
N LYS A 2 2.36 6.77 -27.46
CA LYS A 2 2.02 7.88 -26.57
C LYS A 2 2.70 7.57 -25.21
N PHE A 3 2.85 8.54 -24.32
CA PHE A 3 3.26 8.37 -22.93
C PHE A 3 2.24 9.07 -22.06
N GLU A 4 1.93 8.51 -20.89
CA GLU A 4 1.11 9.17 -19.89
C GLU A 4 2.02 9.65 -18.76
N LEU A 5 1.87 10.91 -18.38
CA LEU A 5 2.58 11.53 -17.28
C LEU A 5 1.65 11.52 -16.07
N VAL A 6 1.95 10.66 -15.10
CA VAL A 6 1.21 10.60 -13.83
C VAL A 6 2.03 11.32 -12.77
N ILE A 7 1.45 12.37 -12.19
CA ILE A 7 2.06 13.13 -11.09
C ILE A 7 1.40 12.68 -9.78
N GLY A 8 2.22 12.35 -8.77
CA GLY A 8 1.71 12.07 -7.42
C GLY A 8 1.00 13.29 -6.81
N ALA A 9 0.19 13.07 -5.77
CA ALA A 9 -0.69 14.09 -5.19
C ALA A 9 -0.03 15.47 -4.95
N PHE A 10 -0.81 16.53 -5.17
CA PHE A 10 -0.39 17.92 -4.92
C PHE A 10 0.05 18.10 -3.46
N ILE A 11 1.26 18.62 -3.25
CA ILE A 11 1.76 18.99 -1.93
C ILE A 11 1.58 20.51 -1.79
N SER A 12 0.70 20.97 -0.91
CA SER A 12 0.62 22.38 -0.52
C SER A 12 1.75 22.70 0.45
N ALA A 13 2.61 23.67 0.11
CA ALA A 13 3.75 24.06 0.95
C ALA A 13 3.31 24.69 2.29
N GLY A 14 4.13 24.47 3.33
CA GLY A 14 3.98 25.07 4.66
C GLY A 14 4.47 26.52 4.75
N ALA A 15 4.30 27.14 5.92
CA ALA A 15 4.30 28.59 6.18
C ALA A 15 5.58 29.40 5.83
N ALA A 16 6.69 28.78 5.40
CA ALA A 16 7.89 29.49 4.95
C ALA A 16 7.78 30.02 3.50
N PHE A 17 6.83 29.50 2.72
CA PHE A 17 6.42 30.00 1.40
C PHE A 17 5.20 30.95 1.48
N ALA A 18 5.12 31.80 2.51
CA ALA A 18 3.91 32.59 2.83
C ALA A 18 3.40 33.52 1.70
N ALA A 19 4.16 33.72 0.62
CA ALA A 19 3.75 34.48 -0.54
C ALA A 19 3.68 33.69 -1.87
N SER A 20 4.04 32.40 -1.94
CA SER A 20 4.03 31.65 -3.22
C SER A 20 3.48 30.23 -3.08
N THR A 21 2.38 29.93 -3.79
CA THR A 21 1.78 28.60 -3.83
C THR A 21 2.46 27.83 -4.95
N PHE A 22 3.36 26.93 -4.58
CA PHE A 22 4.07 26.10 -5.53
C PHE A 22 3.11 25.06 -6.13
N SER A 23 2.82 25.16 -7.43
CA SER A 23 2.04 24.15 -8.15
C SER A 23 2.81 23.67 -9.37
N VAL A 24 3.09 22.38 -9.39
CA VAL A 24 3.66 21.72 -10.56
C VAL A 24 2.49 21.26 -11.43
N THR A 25 2.25 21.97 -12.54
CA THR A 25 1.21 21.58 -13.50
C THR A 25 1.89 21.07 -14.77
N PRO A 26 1.55 19.87 -15.26
CA PRO A 26 2.00 19.42 -16.55
C PRO A 26 1.16 20.07 -17.63
N ASP A 27 1.80 20.61 -18.66
CA ASP A 27 1.10 21.15 -19.84
C ASP A 27 0.30 20.06 -20.59
N LEU A 28 0.74 18.81 -20.50
CA LEU A 28 0.15 17.65 -21.18
C LEU A 28 0.20 16.40 -20.28
N ARG A 29 -0.96 15.75 -20.08
CA ARG A 29 -1.04 14.44 -19.41
C ARG A 29 -0.70 13.27 -20.32
N ILE A 30 -0.86 13.43 -21.64
CA ILE A 30 -0.53 12.43 -22.65
C ILE A 30 0.43 13.04 -23.67
N LEU A 31 1.65 12.51 -23.73
CA LEU A 31 2.70 12.92 -24.66
C LEU A 31 2.70 12.00 -25.88
N GLY A 32 2.49 12.54 -27.07
CA GLY A 32 2.84 11.83 -28.30
C GLY A 32 4.35 11.61 -28.41
N ALA A 33 4.78 10.75 -29.33
CA ALA A 33 6.20 10.65 -29.70
C ALA A 33 6.77 12.04 -30.06
N GLY A 34 7.90 12.43 -29.46
CA GLY A 34 8.50 13.75 -29.65
C GLY A 34 7.75 14.91 -28.98
N ALA A 35 6.62 14.66 -28.30
CA ALA A 35 5.96 15.69 -27.51
C ALA A 35 6.72 15.93 -26.21
N THR A 36 6.68 17.18 -25.75
CA THR A 36 7.38 17.61 -24.54
C THR A 36 6.37 17.92 -23.45
N ALA A 37 6.50 17.28 -22.28
CA ALA A 37 5.85 17.76 -21.06
C ALA A 37 6.75 18.79 -20.42
N ARG A 38 6.15 19.85 -19.87
CA ARG A 38 6.85 20.86 -19.09
C ARG A 38 6.29 20.89 -17.68
N LEU A 39 7.18 21.05 -16.72
CA LEU A 39 6.86 21.37 -15.34
C LEU A 39 7.40 22.76 -15.10
N SER A 40 6.52 23.67 -14.71
CA SER A 40 6.88 25.02 -14.33
C SER A 40 6.46 25.26 -12.88
N THR A 41 7.11 26.25 -12.27
CA THR A 41 6.58 26.88 -11.07
C THR A 41 5.54 27.92 -11.49
N LYS A 42 4.62 28.25 -10.59
CA LYS A 42 3.73 29.41 -10.72
C LYS A 42 3.79 30.20 -9.42
N ALA A 43 3.71 31.52 -9.52
CA ALA A 43 3.56 32.39 -8.36
C ALA A 43 2.20 32.15 -7.68
N ALA A 44 2.07 32.46 -6.38
CA ALA A 44 0.78 32.32 -5.68
C ALA A 44 -0.28 33.22 -6.28
N LYS A 45 0.12 34.44 -6.66
CA LYS A 45 -0.80 35.50 -7.06
C LYS A 45 -0.45 35.99 -8.46
N ALA A 46 -1.49 36.33 -9.21
CA ALA A 46 -1.35 36.98 -10.50
C ALA A 46 -0.57 38.30 -10.33
N GLY A 47 0.51 38.48 -11.09
CA GLY A 47 1.37 39.68 -11.04
C GLY A 47 2.63 39.55 -10.19
N GLU A 48 2.79 38.46 -9.41
CA GLU A 48 4.05 38.16 -8.73
C GLU A 48 5.02 37.42 -9.66
N THR A 49 6.31 37.74 -9.55
CA THR A 49 7.36 36.98 -10.24
C THR A 49 7.52 35.62 -9.56
N SER A 50 7.56 34.55 -10.37
CA SER A 50 7.80 33.21 -9.82
C SER A 50 9.23 33.15 -9.27
N PRO A 51 9.44 32.54 -8.09
CA PRO A 51 10.76 32.48 -7.49
C PRO A 51 11.71 31.68 -8.39
N ALA A 52 12.97 32.14 -8.49
CA ALA A 52 14.01 31.37 -9.15
C ALA A 52 14.23 30.07 -8.37
N VAL A 53 14.11 28.90 -9.02
CA VAL A 53 14.30 27.60 -8.38
C VAL A 53 15.34 26.78 -9.13
N THR A 54 16.14 25.99 -8.41
CA THR A 54 17.00 24.99 -9.05
C THR A 54 16.24 23.69 -9.15
N TRP A 55 16.15 23.11 -10.36
CA TRP A 55 15.56 21.78 -10.53
C TRP A 55 16.62 20.68 -10.46
N THR A 56 16.29 19.60 -9.77
CA THR A 56 17.06 18.36 -9.79
C THR A 56 16.14 17.18 -10.06
N VAL A 57 16.65 16.15 -10.72
CA VAL A 57 15.86 15.00 -11.19
C VAL A 57 16.63 13.74 -10.83
N ALA A 58 16.02 12.85 -10.06
CA ALA A 58 16.66 11.63 -9.60
C ALA A 58 15.68 10.43 -9.58
N PRO A 59 16.04 9.29 -10.24
CA PRO A 59 17.16 9.13 -11.16
C PRO A 59 16.97 9.93 -12.46
N TRP A 60 18.08 10.33 -13.11
CA TRP A 60 18.02 11.05 -14.39
C TRP A 60 17.34 10.21 -15.47
N ILE A 61 16.43 10.82 -16.22
CA ILE A 61 15.68 10.16 -17.30
C ILE A 61 16.27 10.57 -18.65
N PRO A 62 16.63 9.62 -19.54
CA PRO A 62 17.01 9.94 -20.90
C PRO A 62 15.91 10.75 -21.63
N GLY A 63 16.27 11.91 -22.18
CA GLY A 63 15.32 12.84 -22.82
C GLY A 63 14.72 13.91 -21.90
N ALA A 64 15.02 13.87 -20.60
CA ALA A 64 14.81 15.01 -19.72
C ALA A 64 15.80 16.13 -20.05
N GLN A 65 15.34 17.37 -19.99
CA GLN A 65 16.14 18.57 -20.15
C GLN A 65 15.66 19.62 -19.15
N ILE A 66 16.59 20.19 -18.39
CA ILE A 66 16.35 21.39 -17.60
C ILE A 66 16.80 22.56 -18.47
N SER A 67 15.89 23.47 -18.77
CA SER A 67 16.16 24.64 -19.58
C SER A 67 15.77 25.89 -18.82
N GLU A 68 16.47 27.00 -19.05
CA GLU A 68 16.15 28.32 -18.48
C GLU A 68 15.67 29.29 -19.56
N PRO A 69 14.56 29.02 -20.28
CA PRO A 69 14.00 30.00 -21.17
C PRO A 69 13.42 31.13 -20.31
N ASP A 70 13.97 32.33 -20.44
CA ASP A 70 13.35 33.55 -19.91
C ASP A 70 13.33 33.68 -18.38
N ALA A 71 14.42 33.28 -17.71
CA ALA A 71 14.62 33.40 -16.26
C ALA A 71 13.65 32.59 -15.37
N GLN A 72 12.84 31.71 -15.98
CA GLN A 72 12.07 30.70 -15.27
C GLN A 72 12.59 29.32 -15.68
N PRO A 73 13.22 28.60 -14.75
CA PRO A 73 13.75 27.29 -15.07
C PRO A 73 12.59 26.31 -15.24
N VAL A 74 12.55 25.64 -16.39
CA VAL A 74 11.52 24.68 -16.78
C VAL A 74 12.17 23.31 -16.86
N PHE A 75 11.61 22.34 -16.14
CA PHE A 75 11.90 20.95 -16.42
C PHE A 75 11.05 20.50 -17.60
N SER A 76 11.70 19.96 -18.62
CA SER A 76 11.04 19.43 -19.79
C SER A 76 11.41 17.97 -20.00
N PHE A 77 10.45 17.15 -20.40
CA PHE A 77 10.68 15.77 -20.78
C PHE A 77 10.16 15.56 -22.19
N THR A 78 11.05 15.20 -23.11
CA THR A 78 10.68 14.88 -24.49
C THR A 78 10.54 13.37 -24.63
N ALA A 79 9.33 12.92 -24.95
CA ALA A 79 9.03 11.52 -25.18
C ALA A 79 9.92 10.95 -26.31
N PRO A 80 10.66 9.84 -26.08
CA PRO A 80 11.55 9.29 -27.09
C PRO A 80 10.78 8.87 -28.34
N VAL A 81 11.38 9.12 -29.51
CA VAL A 81 10.83 8.72 -30.81
C VAL A 81 10.85 7.17 -30.89
N PRO A 82 9.80 6.52 -31.43
CA PRO A 82 9.75 5.06 -31.51
C PRO A 82 10.97 4.51 -32.24
N GLY A 83 11.74 3.67 -31.53
CA GLY A 83 12.88 2.92 -32.06
C GLY A 83 13.05 1.61 -31.30
N PRO A 84 14.02 0.75 -31.66
CA PRO A 84 14.28 -0.52 -30.96
C PRO A 84 14.61 -0.34 -29.47
N GLN A 85 14.98 0.87 -29.05
CA GLN A 85 15.19 1.27 -27.65
C GLN A 85 14.03 2.07 -27.02
N ALA A 86 12.84 2.04 -27.62
CA ALA A 86 11.67 2.69 -27.02
C ALA A 86 11.49 2.21 -25.57
N VAL A 87 11.34 3.16 -24.65
CA VAL A 87 11.22 2.92 -23.22
C VAL A 87 9.98 2.04 -22.97
N LYS A 88 10.20 0.73 -22.80
CA LYS A 88 9.16 -0.27 -22.53
C LYS A 88 8.79 -0.36 -21.04
N GLN A 89 9.53 0.35 -20.19
CA GLN A 89 9.39 0.29 -18.74
C GLN A 89 8.90 1.63 -18.24
N CYS A 90 8.07 1.61 -17.21
CA CYS A 90 7.78 2.84 -16.50
C CYS A 90 9.06 3.39 -15.90
N VAL A 91 9.20 4.72 -15.96
CA VAL A 91 10.28 5.42 -15.30
C VAL A 91 9.67 6.25 -14.19
N GLN A 92 9.99 5.88 -12.94
CA GLN A 92 9.70 6.71 -11.78
C GLN A 92 10.91 7.61 -11.54
N THR A 93 10.66 8.91 -11.44
CA THR A 93 11.64 9.89 -11.00
C THR A 93 11.05 10.76 -9.92
N VAL A 94 11.91 11.37 -9.12
CA VAL A 94 11.55 12.53 -8.31
C VAL A 94 12.07 13.77 -9.01
N VAL A 95 11.22 14.76 -9.17
CA VAL A 95 11.62 16.10 -9.60
C VAL A 95 11.57 17.00 -8.38
N THR A 96 12.72 17.57 -8.04
CA THR A 96 12.87 18.43 -6.86
C THR A 96 13.16 19.85 -7.31
N ALA A 97 12.35 20.79 -6.88
CA ALA A 97 12.62 22.23 -7.01
C ALA A 97 13.16 22.77 -5.69
N THR A 98 14.31 23.44 -5.74
CA THR A 98 14.96 24.05 -4.58
C THR A 98 14.95 25.56 -4.71
N ALA A 99 14.35 26.25 -3.76
CA ALA A 99 14.33 27.71 -3.69
C ALA A 99 15.72 28.27 -3.31
N PRO A 100 15.98 29.58 -3.53
CA PRO A 100 17.28 30.19 -3.17
C PRO A 100 17.56 30.15 -1.67
N SER A 101 16.51 30.03 -0.85
CA SER A 101 16.59 29.81 0.59
C SER A 101 17.14 28.44 0.99
N GLY A 102 17.28 27.50 0.04
CA GLY A 102 17.67 26.11 0.28
C GLY A 102 16.51 25.17 0.59
N GLU A 103 15.28 25.67 0.69
CA GLU A 103 14.10 24.84 0.87
C GLU A 103 13.76 24.06 -0.42
N ALA A 104 13.53 22.76 -0.30
CA ALA A 104 13.33 21.86 -1.44
C ALA A 104 11.96 21.19 -1.42
N HIS A 105 11.30 21.16 -2.57
CA HIS A 105 10.03 20.47 -2.80
C HIS A 105 10.18 19.40 -3.85
N SER A 106 9.86 18.16 -3.46
CA SER A 106 9.98 16.98 -4.30
C SER A 106 8.60 16.51 -4.75
N VAL A 107 8.45 16.30 -6.06
CA VAL A 107 7.25 15.72 -6.66
C VAL A 107 7.63 14.43 -7.36
N PRO A 108 7.06 13.28 -6.97
CA PRO A 108 7.26 12.03 -7.69
C PRO A 108 6.49 12.08 -9.03
N ILE A 109 7.18 11.68 -10.09
CA ILE A 109 6.68 11.65 -11.45
C ILE A 109 6.87 10.24 -12.00
N THR A 110 5.80 9.73 -12.59
CA THR A 110 5.82 8.44 -13.27
C THR A 110 5.55 8.65 -14.76
N LEU A 111 6.52 8.26 -15.59
CA LEU A 111 6.37 8.18 -17.03
C LEU A 111 5.98 6.76 -17.41
N ALA A 112 4.77 6.59 -17.92
CA ALA A 112 4.26 5.30 -18.35
C ALA A 112 4.08 5.30 -19.88
N PRO A 113 4.54 4.29 -20.63
CA PRO A 113 4.25 4.20 -22.05
C PRO A 113 2.74 4.03 -22.27
N SER A 114 2.09 5.00 -22.93
CA SER A 114 0.71 4.87 -23.43
C SER A 114 0.74 3.96 -24.65
N THR A 115 0.71 2.67 -24.35
CA THR A 115 0.11 1.68 -25.24
C THR A 115 -1.41 1.73 -25.07
N ASN A 116 -2.18 1.08 -25.94
CA ASN A 116 -3.64 0.93 -25.75
C ASN A 116 -4.01 0.16 -24.45
N PHE A 117 -3.00 -0.32 -23.72
CA PHE A 117 -3.10 -0.81 -22.36
C PHE A 117 -2.49 0.25 -21.43
N PRO A 118 -3.17 0.71 -20.37
CA PRO A 118 -2.53 1.45 -19.28
C PRO A 118 -1.28 0.71 -18.87
N ALA A 119 -0.13 1.34 -19.09
CA ALA A 119 1.13 0.81 -18.61
C ALA A 119 1.05 0.82 -17.08
N ILE A 120 0.75 -0.35 -16.52
CA ILE A 120 0.98 -0.62 -15.12
C ILE A 120 2.48 -0.47 -14.96
N CYS A 121 2.91 0.56 -14.26
CA CYS A 121 4.24 0.56 -13.72
C CYS A 121 4.23 -0.59 -12.72
N PRO A 122 5.02 -1.65 -12.92
CA PRO A 122 5.14 -2.68 -11.90
C PRO A 122 5.90 -2.03 -10.76
N GLU A 123 5.20 -1.22 -9.96
CA GLU A 123 5.75 -0.68 -8.73
C GLU A 123 6.16 -1.85 -7.83
N GLY A 124 5.60 -3.04 -8.08
CA GLY A 124 5.78 -4.25 -7.32
C GLY A 124 5.23 -4.09 -5.91
N SER A 125 5.07 -2.86 -5.42
CA SER A 125 4.61 -2.46 -4.12
C SER A 125 3.22 -3.03 -3.89
N LEU A 126 3.05 -3.61 -2.71
CA LEU A 126 1.76 -4.03 -2.20
C LEU A 126 1.54 -3.16 -0.98
N VAL A 127 0.54 -2.29 -1.04
CA VAL A 127 0.12 -1.48 0.10
C VAL A 127 -1.31 -1.85 0.38
N MET A 128 -1.60 -2.10 1.64
CA MET A 128 -2.92 -2.47 2.11
C MET A 128 -3.11 -1.79 3.46
N SER A 129 -4.11 -0.90 3.51
CA SER A 129 -4.48 -0.13 4.68
C SER A 129 -5.93 -0.45 4.98
N VAL A 130 -6.17 -1.16 6.08
CA VAL A 130 -7.47 -1.71 6.40
C VAL A 130 -7.86 -1.19 7.75
N VAL A 131 -9.09 -0.68 7.83
CA VAL A 131 -9.71 -0.42 9.12
C VAL A 131 -10.96 -1.27 9.20
N GLY A 132 -11.18 -1.90 10.34
CA GLY A 132 -12.29 -2.82 10.45
C GLY A 132 -12.60 -3.23 11.85
N PHE A 133 -13.36 -4.31 11.92
CA PHE A 133 -13.83 -4.92 13.14
C PHE A 133 -13.44 -6.40 13.13
N GLU A 134 -12.80 -6.85 14.20
CA GLU A 134 -12.41 -8.23 14.40
C GLU A 134 -13.13 -8.83 15.59
N GLN A 135 -13.43 -10.12 15.50
CA GLN A 135 -13.82 -10.94 16.62
C GLN A 135 -12.67 -11.90 16.92
N ALA A 136 -11.99 -11.66 18.04
CA ALA A 136 -10.95 -12.52 18.57
C ALA A 136 -11.55 -13.47 19.62
N SER A 137 -11.19 -14.74 19.56
CA SER A 137 -11.56 -15.73 20.57
C SER A 137 -10.37 -16.64 20.83
N SER A 138 -10.25 -17.09 22.08
CA SER A 138 -9.39 -18.20 22.45
C SER A 138 -10.26 -19.36 22.92
N VAL A 139 -9.73 -20.58 22.86
CA VAL A 139 -10.47 -21.79 23.29
C VAL A 139 -10.93 -21.69 24.76
N SER A 140 -10.28 -20.84 25.55
CA SER A 140 -10.55 -20.66 26.99
C SER A 140 -11.22 -19.34 27.37
N ALA A 141 -11.58 -18.46 26.41
CA ALA A 141 -12.19 -17.17 26.71
C ALA A 141 -13.36 -16.84 25.76
N PRO A 142 -14.42 -16.17 26.25
CA PRO A 142 -15.47 -15.63 25.39
C PRO A 142 -14.89 -14.78 24.26
N GLY A 143 -15.56 -14.81 23.11
CA GLY A 143 -15.21 -13.94 21.99
C GLY A 143 -15.26 -12.47 22.40
N ALA A 144 -14.20 -11.75 22.09
CA ALA A 144 -14.08 -10.31 22.24
C ALA A 144 -14.11 -9.67 20.85
N GLN A 145 -14.77 -8.54 20.72
CA GLN A 145 -14.78 -7.78 19.48
C GLN A 145 -13.95 -6.51 19.63
N SER A 146 -13.17 -6.14 18.63
CA SER A 146 -12.34 -4.93 18.66
C SER A 146 -12.32 -4.26 17.29
N PHE A 147 -12.17 -2.94 17.29
CA PHE A 147 -11.73 -2.24 16.10
C PHE A 147 -10.25 -2.51 15.88
N PHE A 148 -9.83 -2.59 14.63
CA PHE A 148 -8.42 -2.69 14.30
C PHE A 148 -8.07 -1.83 13.09
N PHE A 149 -6.82 -1.43 13.03
CA PHE A 149 -6.16 -0.77 11.91
C PHE A 149 -4.98 -1.63 11.51
N ASP A 150 -4.88 -1.97 10.24
CA ASP A 150 -3.86 -2.87 9.70
C ASP A 150 -3.19 -2.20 8.51
N PHE A 151 -1.87 -2.03 8.59
CA PHE A 151 -1.04 -1.34 7.60
C PHE A 151 0.05 -2.30 7.12
N PHE A 152 -0.26 -3.01 6.04
CA PHE A 152 0.68 -3.88 5.37
C PHE A 152 1.33 -3.14 4.20
N GLN A 153 2.67 -3.16 4.17
CA GLN A 153 3.47 -2.64 3.09
C GLN A 153 4.50 -3.66 2.66
N SER A 154 4.65 -3.85 1.35
CA SER A 154 5.70 -4.69 0.79
C SER A 154 6.32 -4.00 -0.41
N TYR A 155 7.63 -3.83 -0.38
CA TYR A 155 8.41 -3.17 -1.42
C TYR A 155 9.34 -4.18 -2.10
N PRO A 156 9.47 -4.14 -3.43
CA PRO A 156 10.49 -4.94 -4.11
C PRO A 156 11.88 -4.45 -3.73
N ILE A 157 12.79 -5.39 -3.50
CA ILE A 157 14.21 -5.09 -3.31
C ILE A 157 14.89 -5.25 -4.67
N PRO A 158 15.70 -4.28 -5.12
CA PRO A 158 16.42 -4.34 -6.39
C PRO A 158 17.62 -5.30 -6.33
N LEU A 159 17.46 -6.46 -5.68
CA LEU A 159 18.46 -7.52 -5.61
C LEU A 159 18.16 -8.60 -6.66
N GLY A 160 19.13 -8.80 -7.54
CA GLY A 160 19.04 -9.70 -8.68
C GLY A 160 18.66 -8.95 -9.96
N ARG A 161 18.92 -9.58 -11.12
CA ARG A 161 18.31 -9.09 -12.36
C ARG A 161 16.82 -9.07 -12.12
N ALA A 162 16.17 -7.91 -12.26
CA ALA A 162 14.76 -7.89 -12.60
C ALA A 162 14.67 -8.87 -13.75
N SER A 163 14.14 -10.07 -13.48
CA SER A 163 14.00 -11.07 -14.51
C SER A 163 13.38 -10.30 -15.66
N SER A 164 13.92 -10.41 -16.87
CA SER A 164 13.27 -9.86 -18.06
C SER A 164 11.88 -10.49 -18.31
N ALA A 165 11.25 -11.05 -17.26
CA ALA A 165 9.82 -11.11 -17.00
C ALA A 165 9.21 -9.81 -17.51
N SER A 166 8.77 -9.93 -18.76
CA SER A 166 7.65 -9.30 -19.40
C SER A 166 7.11 -8.06 -18.68
N ALA A 167 6.85 -7.00 -19.44
CA ALA A 167 6.06 -5.84 -18.99
C ALA A 167 4.71 -6.20 -18.34
N THR A 168 4.31 -7.47 -18.35
CA THR A 168 3.15 -8.04 -17.67
C THR A 168 3.38 -8.51 -16.23
N ASP A 169 4.61 -8.50 -15.70
CA ASP A 169 4.86 -8.94 -14.32
C ASP A 169 4.44 -7.89 -13.28
N VAL A 170 3.19 -7.99 -12.84
CA VAL A 170 2.55 -7.06 -11.89
C VAL A 170 3.12 -7.08 -10.48
N TYR A 171 3.96 -8.05 -10.13
CA TYR A 171 4.54 -8.16 -8.78
C TYR A 171 5.98 -7.64 -8.69
N GLY A 172 6.61 -7.31 -9.81
CA GLY A 172 7.97 -6.77 -9.85
C GLY A 172 9.04 -7.81 -9.48
N PRO A 173 10.23 -7.35 -9.01
CA PRO A 173 11.33 -8.23 -8.59
C PRO A 173 10.92 -9.33 -7.60
N ALA A 174 11.62 -10.46 -7.64
CA ALA A 174 11.29 -11.62 -6.82
C ALA A 174 11.56 -11.40 -5.32
N TRP A 175 12.58 -10.63 -4.97
CA TRP A 175 12.89 -10.31 -3.57
C TRP A 175 12.12 -9.09 -3.11
N ARG A 176 11.61 -9.16 -1.88
CA ARG A 176 10.75 -8.13 -1.29
C ARG A 176 11.08 -7.95 0.18
N TRP A 177 11.08 -6.71 0.63
CA TRP A 177 11.03 -6.36 2.04
C TRP A 177 9.59 -6.01 2.36
N TRP A 178 9.08 -6.45 3.50
CA TRP A 178 7.73 -6.12 3.91
C TRP A 178 7.67 -5.79 5.40
N GLY A 179 6.68 -4.99 5.75
CA GLY A 179 6.33 -4.57 7.09
C GLY A 179 4.82 -4.61 7.26
N ASP A 180 4.40 -4.88 8.48
CA ASP A 180 3.00 -5.01 8.85
C ASP A 180 2.82 -4.38 10.23
N VAL A 181 1.92 -3.41 10.34
CA VAL A 181 1.62 -2.73 11.59
C VAL A 181 0.13 -2.84 11.84
N ARG A 182 -0.24 -3.56 12.90
CA ARG A 182 -1.62 -3.72 13.33
C ARG A 182 -1.82 -3.07 14.68
N ILE A 183 -2.85 -2.24 14.80
CA ILE A 183 -3.27 -1.61 16.06
C ILE A 183 -4.69 -2.06 16.34
N ALA A 184 -4.95 -2.61 17.52
CA ALA A 184 -6.29 -3.00 17.95
C ALA A 184 -6.76 -2.15 19.13
N SER A 185 -8.05 -1.83 19.13
CA SER A 185 -8.73 -1.10 20.19
C SER A 185 -8.95 -1.97 21.43
N PHE A 186 -9.52 -1.37 22.48
CA PHE A 186 -10.03 -2.17 23.59
C PHE A 186 -11.15 -3.11 23.10
N PRO A 187 -11.24 -4.33 23.68
CA PRO A 187 -12.39 -5.20 23.51
C PRO A 187 -13.70 -4.51 23.88
N GLN A 188 -14.69 -4.61 23.01
CA GLN A 188 -16.05 -4.16 23.21
C GLN A 188 -17.01 -5.35 23.17
N GLN A 189 -18.02 -5.32 24.04
CA GLN A 189 -19.15 -6.23 23.97
C GLN A 189 -20.19 -5.61 23.04
N ALA A 190 -19.93 -5.64 21.74
CA ALA A 190 -20.92 -5.29 20.74
C ALA A 190 -21.57 -6.57 20.18
N SER A 191 -22.81 -6.46 19.70
CA SER A 191 -23.50 -7.53 18.96
C SER A 191 -24.01 -6.94 17.65
N MET A 192 -23.08 -6.46 16.84
CA MET A 192 -23.40 -5.85 15.56
C MET A 192 -23.39 -6.86 14.43
N THR A 193 -24.39 -6.78 13.57
CA THR A 193 -24.37 -7.50 12.29
C THR A 193 -23.41 -6.84 11.31
N VAL A 194 -22.86 -7.59 10.35
CA VAL A 194 -22.01 -7.05 9.27
C VAL A 194 -22.72 -5.95 8.48
N ALA A 195 -24.03 -6.08 8.28
CA ALA A 195 -24.85 -5.07 7.61
C ALA A 195 -24.94 -3.76 8.41
N GLN A 196 -25.13 -3.85 9.73
CA GLN A 196 -25.11 -2.67 10.60
C GLN A 196 -23.74 -2.01 10.61
N LEU A 197 -22.66 -2.81 10.71
CA LEU A 197 -21.30 -2.31 10.65
C LEU A 197 -21.08 -1.47 9.38
N ALA A 198 -21.42 -2.00 8.20
CA ALA A 198 -21.26 -1.27 6.94
C ALA A 198 -22.04 0.06 6.91
N GLY A 199 -23.20 0.13 7.57
CA GLY A 199 -24.04 1.33 7.60
C GLY A 199 -23.59 2.39 8.63
N THR A 200 -23.02 1.99 9.76
CA THR A 200 -22.72 2.90 10.89
C THR A 200 -21.23 3.03 11.20
N PHE A 201 -20.35 2.35 10.46
CA PHE A 201 -18.91 2.29 10.73
C PHE A 201 -18.29 3.67 11.01
N THR A 202 -18.51 4.62 10.11
CA THR A 202 -17.95 5.97 10.21
C THR A 202 -18.39 6.71 11.47
N GLN A 203 -19.66 6.57 11.85
CA GLN A 203 -20.19 7.20 13.07
C GLN A 203 -19.56 6.56 14.31
N GLN A 204 -19.40 5.25 14.31
CA GLN A 204 -18.85 4.53 15.45
C GLN A 204 -17.38 4.86 15.67
N VAL A 205 -16.56 4.81 14.62
CA VAL A 205 -15.14 5.18 14.70
C VAL A 205 -14.98 6.62 15.20
N ALA A 206 -15.84 7.54 14.75
CA ALA A 206 -15.81 8.93 15.21
C ALA A 206 -16.20 9.13 16.68
N THR A 207 -16.98 8.20 17.26
CA THR A 207 -17.39 8.25 18.68
C THR A 207 -16.43 7.57 19.64
N LEU A 208 -15.46 6.79 19.13
CA LEU A 208 -14.48 6.11 19.98
C LEU A 208 -13.56 7.14 20.65
N PRO A 209 -13.45 7.12 22.00
CA PRO A 209 -12.46 7.94 22.68
C PRO A 209 -11.06 7.59 22.15
N VAL A 210 -10.22 8.62 21.93
CA VAL A 210 -8.85 8.42 21.42
C VAL A 210 -8.03 7.49 22.33
N SER A 211 -8.29 7.54 23.64
CA SER A 211 -7.67 6.65 24.63
C SER A 211 -8.02 5.17 24.45
N GLN A 212 -9.13 4.87 23.75
CA GLN A 212 -9.59 3.50 23.52
C GLN A 212 -9.23 2.96 22.12
N LEU A 213 -8.76 3.81 21.21
CA LEU A 213 -8.46 3.42 19.82
C LEU A 213 -7.25 2.50 19.70
N ALA A 214 -6.26 2.66 20.58
CA ALA A 214 -4.98 1.98 20.48
C ALA A 214 -4.64 1.31 21.82
N HIS A 215 -5.16 0.09 22.01
CA HIS A 215 -4.89 -0.71 23.21
C HIS A 215 -3.68 -1.62 23.03
N SER A 216 -3.55 -2.23 21.85
CA SER A 216 -2.44 -3.12 21.52
C SER A 216 -1.91 -2.86 20.13
N GLY A 217 -0.61 -3.10 19.95
CA GLY A 217 0.09 -2.94 18.69
C GLY A 217 0.90 -4.20 18.38
N GLU A 218 0.80 -4.67 17.15
CA GLU A 218 1.61 -5.73 16.58
C GLU A 218 2.41 -5.18 15.41
N PHE A 219 3.71 -5.44 15.44
CA PHE A 219 4.66 -4.98 14.43
C PHE A 219 5.41 -6.19 13.90
N ARG A 220 5.32 -6.42 12.59
CA ARG A 220 6.05 -7.50 11.92
C ARG A 220 6.81 -6.94 10.74
N THR A 221 7.99 -7.50 10.48
CA THR A 221 8.73 -7.22 9.27
C THR A 221 9.53 -8.43 8.85
N GLY A 222 9.86 -8.49 7.57
CA GLY A 222 10.50 -9.67 7.01
C GLY A 222 10.96 -9.49 5.59
N LEU A 223 11.61 -10.54 5.08
CA LEU A 223 11.86 -10.65 3.65
C LEU A 223 10.98 -11.73 3.06
N GLU A 224 10.68 -11.56 1.79
CA GLU A 224 9.97 -12.53 0.98
C GLU A 224 10.70 -12.72 -0.34
N ARG A 225 10.77 -13.97 -0.78
CA ARG A 225 11.22 -14.34 -2.11
C ARG A 225 10.09 -15.03 -2.84
N ARG A 226 9.65 -14.43 -3.95
CA ARG A 226 8.73 -15.06 -4.88
C ARG A 226 9.37 -16.31 -5.49
N ILE A 227 8.67 -17.44 -5.33
CA ILE A 227 9.02 -18.74 -5.89
C ILE A 227 8.48 -18.85 -7.32
N GLY A 228 7.24 -18.39 -7.52
CA GLY A 228 6.57 -18.47 -8.82
C GLY A 228 5.42 -17.48 -8.95
N ALA A 229 5.02 -17.23 -10.19
CA ALA A 229 3.82 -16.50 -10.53
C ALA A 229 3.02 -17.30 -11.54
N PHE A 230 1.70 -17.30 -11.37
CA PHE A 230 0.76 -18.07 -12.16
C PHE A 230 -0.28 -17.13 -12.74
N GLU A 231 -0.65 -17.36 -13.99
CA GLU A 231 -1.77 -16.68 -14.63
C GLU A 231 -3.01 -17.58 -14.47
N GLN A 232 -4.04 -17.05 -13.81
CA GLN A 232 -5.35 -17.70 -13.64
C GLN A 232 -5.29 -19.13 -13.05
N PRO A 233 -4.67 -19.33 -11.86
CA PRO A 233 -4.64 -20.65 -11.25
C PRO A 233 -6.01 -21.12 -10.74
N PHE A 234 -6.97 -20.20 -10.59
CA PHE A 234 -8.33 -20.50 -10.13
C PHE A 234 -9.35 -20.27 -11.24
N ALA A 235 -10.48 -20.98 -11.16
CA ALA A 235 -11.58 -20.79 -12.10
C ALA A 235 -12.13 -19.35 -11.99
N ARG A 236 -12.30 -18.69 -13.14
CA ARG A 236 -12.80 -17.30 -13.19
C ARG A 236 -14.19 -17.22 -12.54
N MET A 237 -14.30 -16.47 -11.45
CA MET A 237 -15.57 -16.40 -10.71
C MET A 237 -16.65 -15.53 -11.36
N SER A 238 -16.31 -14.56 -12.22
CA SER A 238 -17.18 -13.97 -13.26
C SER A 238 -16.51 -12.74 -13.91
N GLY A 239 -16.86 -12.45 -15.17
CA GLY A 239 -16.50 -11.19 -15.85
C GLY A 239 -15.15 -11.19 -16.59
N PRO A 240 -14.80 -10.07 -17.26
CA PRO A 240 -13.59 -9.91 -18.07
C PRO A 240 -12.33 -9.61 -17.23
N THR A 241 -12.27 -10.13 -16.00
CA THR A 241 -11.12 -9.97 -15.09
C THR A 241 -10.13 -11.12 -15.26
N TYR A 242 -8.86 -10.78 -15.14
CA TYR A 242 -7.73 -11.70 -15.17
C TYR A 242 -7.15 -11.78 -13.77
N GLU A 243 -6.98 -12.99 -13.26
CA GLU A 243 -6.28 -13.24 -12.02
C GLU A 243 -4.81 -13.48 -12.31
N ARG A 244 -3.94 -12.77 -11.59
CA ARG A 244 -2.54 -13.15 -11.45
C ARG A 244 -2.32 -13.54 -10.01
N THR A 245 -1.52 -14.57 -9.80
CA THR A 245 -1.21 -15.07 -8.46
C THR A 245 0.29 -15.26 -8.31
N SER A 246 0.84 -14.86 -7.17
CA SER A 246 2.25 -14.99 -6.81
C SER A 246 2.37 -15.88 -5.59
N LEU A 247 3.22 -16.89 -5.64
CA LEU A 247 3.62 -17.71 -4.49
C LEU A 247 5.01 -17.29 -4.04
N GLY A 248 5.17 -16.92 -2.78
CA GLY A 248 6.44 -16.56 -2.15
C GLY A 248 6.74 -17.37 -0.90
N ALA A 249 8.02 -17.61 -0.63
CA ALA A 249 8.51 -18.00 0.69
C ALA A 249 8.92 -16.74 1.45
N PHE A 250 8.56 -16.66 2.72
CA PHE A 250 8.91 -15.52 3.56
C PHE A 250 9.47 -15.96 4.91
N PHE A 251 10.21 -15.06 5.53
CA PHE A 251 10.55 -15.11 6.94
C PHE A 251 10.19 -13.78 7.59
N TYR A 252 9.95 -13.80 8.90
CA TYR A 252 9.64 -12.59 9.64
C TYR A 252 10.12 -12.65 11.08
N PHE A 253 10.22 -11.46 11.65
CA PHE A 253 10.34 -11.22 13.07
C PHE A 253 9.41 -10.06 13.44
N GLY A 254 9.02 -9.99 14.70
CA GLY A 254 8.09 -8.99 15.15
C GLY A 254 7.87 -9.02 16.65
N ALA A 255 7.05 -8.10 17.10
CA ALA A 255 6.65 -7.98 18.49
C ALA A 255 5.19 -7.55 18.60
N GLU A 256 4.54 -7.99 19.67
CA GLU A 256 3.18 -7.59 20.03
C GLU A 256 3.16 -7.09 21.47
N ALA A 257 2.57 -5.92 21.71
CA ALA A 257 2.50 -5.32 23.04
C ALA A 257 1.20 -4.56 23.26
N ALA A 258 0.76 -4.51 24.52
CA ALA A 258 -0.21 -3.51 24.94
C ALA A 258 0.45 -2.12 24.92
N LEU A 259 -0.17 -1.16 24.23
CA LEU A 259 0.29 0.22 24.12
C LEU A 259 0.02 1.01 25.41
N VAL A 260 -0.94 0.56 26.22
CA VAL A 260 -1.31 1.14 27.51
C VAL A 260 -1.03 0.16 28.64
N ALA A 261 0.13 -0.49 28.61
CA ALA A 261 0.50 -1.45 29.65
C ALA A 261 0.95 -0.73 30.94
N PRO A 262 0.62 -1.27 32.13
CA PRO A 262 1.33 -0.91 33.36
C PRO A 262 2.83 -1.10 33.17
N ALA A 263 3.64 -0.24 33.80
CA ALA A 263 5.10 -0.33 33.72
C ALA A 263 5.58 -1.76 34.06
N GLY A 264 6.36 -2.37 33.15
CA GLY A 264 6.97 -3.69 33.36
C GLY A 264 6.53 -4.80 32.40
N ASN A 265 5.52 -4.59 31.56
CA ASN A 265 5.19 -5.57 30.51
C ASN A 265 6.14 -5.42 29.32
N ARG A 266 6.99 -6.43 29.11
CA ARG A 266 7.79 -6.55 27.88
C ARG A 266 6.90 -6.94 26.69
N PRO A 267 7.21 -6.49 25.47
CA PRO A 267 6.56 -7.01 24.26
C PRO A 267 6.73 -8.53 24.14
N PHE A 268 5.71 -9.20 23.61
CA PHE A 268 5.77 -10.59 23.18
C PHE A 268 6.50 -10.67 21.86
N GLU A 269 7.61 -11.38 21.83
CA GLU A 269 8.38 -11.57 20.60
C GLU A 269 7.80 -12.71 19.74
N GLN A 270 7.88 -12.54 18.43
CA GLN A 270 7.51 -13.57 17.46
C GLN A 270 8.45 -13.59 16.26
N TYR A 271 8.67 -14.77 15.70
CA TYR A 271 9.39 -14.96 14.46
C TYR A 271 8.94 -16.25 13.79
N GLY A 272 9.08 -16.34 12.48
CA GLY A 272 8.70 -17.54 11.75
C GLY A 272 9.07 -17.47 10.29
N ALA A 273 8.75 -18.55 9.59
CA ALA A 273 8.90 -18.66 8.15
C ALA A 273 7.73 -19.43 7.55
N GLY A 274 7.42 -19.16 6.30
CA GLY A 274 6.23 -19.71 5.67
C GLY A 274 6.13 -19.45 4.19
N PHE A 275 4.94 -19.73 3.67
CA PHE A 275 4.56 -19.48 2.29
C PHE A 275 3.38 -18.51 2.24
N ARG A 276 3.42 -17.61 1.28
CA ARG A 276 2.39 -16.60 1.06
C ARG A 276 1.96 -16.60 -0.40
N LEU A 277 0.66 -16.59 -0.60
CA LEU A 277 0.01 -16.48 -1.88
C LEU A 277 -0.62 -15.09 -1.99
N TYR A 278 -0.28 -14.33 -3.03
CA TYR A 278 -0.93 -13.07 -3.37
C TYR A 278 -1.72 -13.21 -4.66
N THR A 279 -2.98 -12.79 -4.69
CA THR A 279 -3.76 -12.72 -5.93
C THR A 279 -4.16 -11.29 -6.24
N ARG A 280 -3.85 -10.83 -7.45
CA ARG A 280 -4.29 -9.52 -7.98
C ARG A 280 -5.35 -9.73 -9.05
N LEU A 281 -6.42 -8.95 -8.96
CA LEU A 281 -7.45 -8.86 -10.00
C LEU A 281 -7.07 -7.76 -10.98
N ILE A 282 -7.04 -8.09 -12.26
CA ILE A 282 -6.66 -7.20 -13.35
C ILE A 282 -7.84 -7.10 -14.33
N ASN A 283 -8.24 -5.89 -14.71
CA ASN A 283 -9.32 -5.72 -15.68
C ASN A 283 -8.84 -5.94 -17.13
N SER A 284 -9.76 -5.89 -18.10
CA SER A 284 -9.43 -6.01 -19.53
C SER A 284 -8.49 -4.92 -20.07
N LYS A 285 -8.38 -3.80 -19.36
CA LYS A 285 -7.41 -2.74 -19.68
C LYS A 285 -6.04 -3.04 -19.09
N GLY A 286 -5.89 -4.06 -18.25
CA GLY A 286 -4.64 -4.32 -17.54
C GLY A 286 -4.55 -3.58 -16.20
N GLN A 287 -5.54 -2.81 -15.77
CA GLN A 287 -5.45 -2.10 -14.48
C GLN A 287 -5.73 -3.07 -13.32
N THR A 288 -4.96 -2.96 -12.24
CA THR A 288 -5.25 -3.65 -10.99
C THR A 288 -6.49 -3.03 -10.34
N LEU A 289 -7.49 -3.84 -10.03
CA LEU A 289 -8.79 -3.35 -9.59
C LEU A 289 -8.84 -3.01 -8.09
N HIS A 290 -8.14 -3.77 -7.24
CA HIS A 290 -8.21 -3.67 -5.78
C HIS A 290 -6.87 -4.04 -5.12
N ALA A 291 -6.77 -3.85 -3.80
CA ALA A 291 -5.69 -4.46 -3.02
C ALA A 291 -5.66 -5.98 -3.23
N PRO A 292 -4.48 -6.62 -3.16
CA PRO A 292 -4.34 -8.04 -3.41
C PRO A 292 -5.08 -8.87 -2.36
N ALA A 293 -5.64 -10.01 -2.77
CA ALA A 293 -5.96 -11.09 -1.83
C ALA A 293 -4.66 -11.73 -1.34
N MET A 294 -4.61 -12.14 -0.08
CA MET A 294 -3.47 -12.80 0.53
C MET A 294 -3.93 -14.06 1.28
N ILE A 295 -3.18 -15.15 1.14
CA ILE A 295 -3.26 -16.29 2.06
C ILE A 295 -1.84 -16.63 2.48
N ALA A 296 -1.59 -16.80 3.77
CA ALA A 296 -0.29 -17.17 4.29
C ALA A 296 -0.41 -18.34 5.28
N ALA A 297 0.58 -19.22 5.25
CA ALA A 297 0.79 -20.24 6.26
C ALA A 297 2.25 -20.20 6.70
N SER A 298 2.49 -20.14 8.01
CA SER A 298 3.83 -20.07 8.58
C SER A 298 3.97 -20.91 9.84
N PHE A 299 5.23 -21.17 10.19
CA PHE A 299 5.62 -21.89 11.39
C PHE A 299 6.75 -21.12 12.07
N GLY A 300 6.72 -21.08 13.41
CA GLY A 300 7.72 -20.35 14.16
C GLY A 300 7.48 -20.36 15.66
N GLN A 301 7.85 -19.27 16.32
CA GLN A 301 7.55 -19.01 17.72
C GLN A 301 6.74 -17.73 17.86
N ASN A 302 5.79 -17.74 18.79
CA ASN A 302 5.02 -16.58 19.16
C ASN A 302 4.77 -16.63 20.67
N GLU A 303 5.40 -15.72 21.41
CA GLU A 303 5.32 -15.69 22.87
C GLU A 303 3.88 -15.47 23.38
N LEU A 304 3.00 -14.77 22.64
CA LEU A 304 1.62 -14.58 23.05
C LEU A 304 0.88 -15.94 23.14
N VAL A 305 1.01 -16.75 22.09
CA VAL A 305 0.35 -18.07 21.97
C VAL A 305 0.93 -19.07 22.99
N THR A 306 2.22 -18.98 23.27
CA THR A 306 2.92 -19.88 24.21
C THR A 306 2.94 -19.36 25.66
N GLY A 307 2.22 -18.28 25.97
CA GLY A 307 2.06 -17.77 27.34
C GLY A 307 3.31 -17.10 27.90
N GLY A 308 4.03 -16.34 27.09
CA GLY A 308 5.25 -15.59 27.44
C GLY A 308 6.54 -16.41 27.36
N MET A 309 6.47 -17.66 26.89
CA MET A 309 7.62 -18.58 26.82
C MET A 309 8.05 -18.84 25.38
N ARG A 310 9.35 -18.80 25.07
CA ARG A 310 9.89 -19.18 23.75
C ARG A 310 10.01 -20.69 23.56
N ARG A 311 8.90 -21.42 23.77
CA ARG A 311 8.89 -22.90 23.75
C ARG A 311 7.73 -23.46 22.96
N GLY A 312 8.06 -24.34 22.01
CA GLY A 312 7.11 -24.98 21.10
C GLY A 312 7.05 -24.29 19.74
N VAL A 313 6.43 -24.97 18.79
CA VAL A 313 6.21 -24.44 17.45
C VAL A 313 4.78 -23.92 17.37
N VAL A 314 4.61 -22.73 16.83
CA VAL A 314 3.29 -22.15 16.54
C VAL A 314 3.09 -22.19 15.03
N GLY A 315 1.99 -22.81 14.59
CA GLY A 315 1.51 -22.73 13.22
C GLY A 315 0.56 -21.55 13.10
N THR A 316 0.78 -20.68 12.11
CA THR A 316 -0.04 -19.50 11.87
C THR A 316 -0.63 -19.56 10.46
N PHE A 317 -1.92 -19.30 10.36
CA PHE A 317 -2.66 -19.19 9.10
C PHE A 317 -3.31 -17.82 9.03
N GLU A 318 -3.09 -17.10 7.94
CA GLU A 318 -3.62 -15.77 7.71
C GLU A 318 -4.28 -15.69 6.34
N GLY A 319 -5.40 -14.98 6.27
CA GLY A 319 -6.16 -14.79 5.05
C GLY A 319 -6.67 -13.36 4.98
N PHE A 320 -6.61 -12.79 3.80
CA PHE A 320 -7.12 -11.48 3.46
C PHE A 320 -7.76 -11.53 2.08
N TYR A 321 -9.04 -11.21 1.97
CA TYR A 321 -9.80 -11.38 0.75
C TYR A 321 -10.64 -10.12 0.42
N PRO A 322 -10.33 -9.42 -0.68
CA PRO A 322 -11.15 -8.31 -1.17
C PRO A 322 -12.46 -8.83 -1.79
N LEU A 323 -13.59 -8.44 -1.22
CA LEU A 323 -14.91 -8.56 -1.80
C LEU A 323 -15.29 -7.25 -2.49
N PRO A 324 -15.31 -7.21 -3.84
CA PRO A 324 -15.85 -6.06 -4.55
C PRO A 324 -17.36 -6.02 -4.32
N LEU A 325 -17.83 -5.01 -3.57
CA LEU A 325 -19.26 -4.76 -3.41
C LEU A 325 -19.75 -4.08 -4.69
N GLY A 326 -20.29 -4.88 -5.63
CA GLY A 326 -20.75 -4.45 -6.96
C GLY A 326 -22.01 -3.59 -6.94
N VAL A 327 -22.01 -2.47 -6.22
CA VAL A 327 -23.17 -1.58 -6.11
C VAL A 327 -23.15 -0.58 -7.27
N LYS A 328 -24.11 -0.73 -8.18
CA LYS A 328 -24.18 -0.06 -9.50
C LYS A 328 -24.22 1.48 -9.50
N SER A 329 -24.20 2.18 -8.36
CA SER A 329 -24.45 3.64 -8.34
C SER A 329 -23.41 4.52 -7.66
N LYS A 330 -22.50 3.97 -6.84
CA LYS A 330 -21.36 4.70 -6.25
C LYS A 330 -20.25 3.70 -5.97
N GLU A 331 -19.00 4.14 -6.06
CA GLU A 331 -17.79 3.40 -5.67
C GLU A 331 -17.84 3.05 -4.17
N LEU A 332 -18.76 2.17 -3.75
CA LEU A 332 -18.69 1.58 -2.43
C LEU A 332 -17.38 0.78 -2.39
N GLY A 333 -16.50 1.19 -1.48
CA GLY A 333 -15.15 0.67 -1.36
C GLY A 333 -15.11 -0.85 -1.23
N THR A 334 -13.91 -1.39 -1.44
CA THR A 334 -13.66 -2.83 -1.27
C THR A 334 -13.95 -3.24 0.17
N LEU A 335 -14.83 -4.21 0.38
CA LEU A 335 -15.00 -4.85 1.68
C LEU A 335 -13.94 -5.95 1.78
N TYR A 336 -13.18 -5.97 2.85
CA TYR A 336 -12.16 -6.98 3.09
C TYR A 336 -12.65 -7.97 4.12
N LEU A 337 -12.56 -9.26 3.80
CA LEU A 337 -12.64 -10.33 4.78
C LEU A 337 -11.22 -10.67 5.23
N PHE A 338 -11.01 -10.82 6.52
CA PHE A 338 -9.73 -11.31 7.02
C PHE A 338 -9.94 -12.35 8.11
N GLY A 339 -8.95 -13.22 8.24
CA GLY A 339 -8.91 -14.24 9.27
C GLY A 339 -7.47 -14.55 9.64
N ARG A 340 -7.26 -14.84 10.91
CA ARG A 340 -5.99 -15.30 11.46
C ARG A 340 -6.26 -16.41 12.46
N ALA A 341 -5.47 -17.47 12.39
CA ALA A 341 -5.42 -18.51 13.39
C ALA A 341 -3.97 -18.78 13.76
N ALA A 342 -3.65 -18.80 15.05
CA ALA A 342 -2.34 -19.18 15.56
C ALA A 342 -2.52 -20.29 16.60
N VAL A 343 -1.92 -21.44 16.32
CA VAL A 343 -2.13 -22.69 17.06
C VAL A 343 -0.78 -23.26 17.50
N ARG A 344 -0.67 -23.64 18.77
CA ARG A 344 0.54 -24.31 19.26
C ARG A 344 0.54 -25.79 18.84
N LEU A 345 1.60 -26.19 18.14
CA LEU A 345 1.79 -27.56 17.66
C LEU A 345 2.51 -28.41 18.72
N GLY A 346 2.07 -29.67 18.90
CA GLY A 346 2.83 -30.69 19.64
C GLY A 346 2.61 -30.77 21.16
N SER A 347 1.69 -29.99 21.74
CA SER A 347 1.30 -30.15 23.16
C SER A 347 -0.18 -29.83 23.32
N PRO A 348 -1.02 -30.74 23.86
CA PRO A 348 -2.43 -30.47 24.13
C PRO A 348 -2.68 -29.76 25.48
N ALA A 349 -1.70 -29.71 26.38
CA ALA A 349 -1.87 -29.14 27.71
C ALA A 349 -1.59 -27.63 27.72
N ASN A 350 -2.65 -26.83 27.95
CA ASN A 350 -2.64 -25.37 28.15
C ASN A 350 -2.38 -24.50 26.91
N ASN A 351 -2.98 -24.84 25.77
CA ASN A 351 -2.85 -24.03 24.56
C ASN A 351 -3.73 -22.78 24.61
N ARG A 352 -3.10 -21.61 24.44
CA ARG A 352 -3.78 -20.36 24.13
C ARG A 352 -3.85 -20.23 22.61
N ASP A 353 -4.60 -21.11 21.97
CA ASP A 353 -4.86 -20.95 20.55
C ASP A 353 -5.66 -19.65 20.35
N VAL A 354 -5.23 -18.84 19.40
CA VAL A 354 -5.82 -17.53 19.11
C VAL A 354 -6.44 -17.58 17.73
N TYR A 355 -7.72 -17.27 17.66
CA TYR A 355 -8.46 -17.16 16.41
C TYR A 355 -9.04 -15.76 16.33
N ALA A 356 -8.86 -15.12 15.17
CA ALA A 356 -9.47 -13.83 14.88
C ALA A 356 -10.08 -13.90 13.48
N ILE A 357 -11.33 -13.48 13.34
CA ILE A 357 -12.00 -13.32 12.05
C ILE A 357 -12.64 -11.95 12.06
N GLY A 358 -12.64 -11.25 10.94
CA GLY A 358 -13.37 -10.02 10.85
C GLY A 358 -13.54 -9.50 9.45
N VAL A 359 -14.06 -8.28 9.41
CA VAL A 359 -14.31 -7.54 8.18
C VAL A 359 -13.77 -6.12 8.29
N GLY A 360 -13.30 -5.56 7.19
CA GLY A 360 -12.78 -4.21 7.14
C GLY A 360 -13.00 -3.53 5.80
N VAL A 361 -12.62 -2.27 5.72
CA VAL A 361 -12.71 -1.45 4.52
C VAL A 361 -11.38 -0.74 4.28
N ASP A 362 -11.18 -0.22 3.07
CA ASP A 362 -9.99 0.56 2.73
C ASP A 362 -9.95 1.85 3.57
N ALA A 363 -8.98 1.94 4.48
CA ALA A 363 -8.83 3.08 5.37
C ALA A 363 -8.56 4.39 4.61
N VAL A 364 -7.78 4.33 3.52
CA VAL A 364 -7.45 5.52 2.72
C VAL A 364 -8.70 6.02 2.00
N GLY A 365 -9.49 5.10 1.45
CA GLY A 365 -10.79 5.41 0.85
C GLY A 365 -11.72 6.09 1.84
N VAL A 366 -11.87 5.54 3.05
CA VAL A 366 -12.73 6.11 4.10
C VAL A 366 -12.27 7.50 4.51
N ILE A 367 -10.97 7.70 4.74
CA ILE A 367 -10.43 9.02 5.12
C ILE A 367 -10.65 10.04 4.02
N ARG A 368 -10.44 9.65 2.76
CA ARG A 368 -10.68 10.52 1.60
C ARG A 368 -12.15 10.92 1.50
N ASP A 369 -13.09 10.00 1.72
CA ASP A 369 -14.51 10.28 1.66
C ASP A 369 -15.00 11.13 2.85
N LEU A 370 -14.31 11.01 4.00
CA LEU A 370 -14.56 11.79 5.21
C LEU A 370 -14.05 13.24 5.12
N LEU A 371 -12.82 13.41 4.62
CA LEU A 371 -12.11 14.69 4.63
C LEU A 371 -12.12 15.41 3.27
N GLY A 372 -12.51 14.73 2.20
CA GLY A 372 -12.56 15.28 0.86
C GLY A 372 -13.59 16.41 0.72
N PRO A 373 -13.37 17.37 -0.18
CA PRO A 373 -14.35 18.41 -0.47
C PRO A 373 -15.66 17.76 -0.93
N ARG A 374 -16.75 18.12 -0.25
CA ARG A 374 -18.12 17.69 -0.59
C ARG A 374 -18.71 18.50 -1.73
#